data_AF-A0A950WYA7-F1
#
_entry.id   AF-A0A950WYA7-F1
#
_cell.length_a   1.000
_cell.length_b   1.000
_cell.length_c   1.000
_cell.angle_alpha   90.00
_cell.angle_beta   90.00
_cell.angle_gamma   90.00
#
_symmetry.space_group_name_H-M   'P 1'
#
loop_
_entity.id
_entity.type
_entity.pdbx_description
1 polymer ?
#
loop_
_entity_poly.entity_id
_entity_poly.type
_entity_poly.pdbx_seq_one_letter_code
_entity_poly.pdbx_strand_id
1 'polypeptide(L)'
;MPEVIRVHGARVNNLKDVSVEIPKRKLTVFTGVSGSGKSSLVFDTIAAESQRLINETYSAFLQGFMTTLARPDVDVLEGLTTAIIVDQERMGGNARSTVGTATDANAFLRILFSRLGKPHIGPPNAYSFNVPSVRASGAITVERGNRTTQRATFNRLGGMCPRCEGMGTVSDIDLTQLYDDSKSLNEGAITIPGYSMDGWYGRIFRGSGFFDPDKPIRKYTKKE
;
A
#
# COMPACT_ATOMS: atom_id res chain seq x y z
N MET A 1 5.87 -39.23 10.25
CA MET A 1 5.57 -38.31 9.12
C MET A 1 6.28 -38.85 7.88
N PRO A 2 5.73 -38.69 6.67
CA PRO A 2 6.41 -39.11 5.44
C PRO A 2 7.74 -38.38 5.28
N GLU A 3 8.80 -39.11 4.98
CA GLU A 3 10.18 -38.62 4.83
C GLU A 3 10.45 -37.95 3.47
N VAL A 4 9.55 -38.15 2.51
CA VAL A 4 9.62 -37.59 1.16
C VAL A 4 8.34 -36.83 0.83
N ILE A 5 8.44 -35.89 -0.11
CA ILE A 5 7.31 -35.37 -0.88
C ILE A 5 7.25 -36.21 -2.15
N ARG A 6 6.13 -36.87 -2.39
CA ARG A 6 5.96 -37.77 -3.52
C ARG A 6 5.01 -37.14 -4.53
N VAL A 7 5.51 -36.96 -5.75
CA VAL A 7 4.77 -36.45 -6.91
C VAL A 7 4.64 -37.61 -7.89
N HIS A 8 3.42 -37.96 -8.31
CA HIS A 8 3.19 -38.91 -9.39
C HIS A 8 2.27 -38.34 -10.45
N GLY A 9 2.66 -38.53 -11.71
CA GLY A 9 1.87 -38.16 -12.88
C GLY A 9 1.60 -36.65 -12.99
N ALA A 10 2.59 -35.80 -12.71
CA ALA A 10 2.42 -34.36 -12.86
C ALA A 10 2.40 -33.96 -14.34
N ARG A 11 1.36 -33.22 -14.74
CA ARG A 11 1.08 -32.79 -16.13
C ARG A 11 0.78 -31.29 -16.24
N VAL A 12 1.06 -30.52 -15.20
CA VAL A 12 0.91 -29.06 -15.21
C VAL A 12 1.78 -28.42 -16.30
N ASN A 13 1.18 -27.52 -17.09
CA ASN A 13 1.82 -26.83 -18.21
C ASN A 13 2.42 -27.80 -19.24
N ASN A 14 3.75 -27.88 -19.31
CA ASN A 14 4.48 -28.70 -20.26
C ASN A 14 5.09 -29.97 -19.64
N LEU A 15 4.72 -30.31 -18.41
CA LEU A 15 5.15 -31.56 -17.76
C LEU A 15 4.53 -32.75 -18.50
N LYS A 16 5.35 -33.79 -18.71
CA LYS A 16 4.96 -35.01 -19.43
C LYS A 16 4.90 -36.19 -18.48
N ASP A 17 3.84 -36.25 -17.67
CA ASP A 17 3.57 -37.34 -16.73
C ASP A 17 4.74 -37.59 -15.74
N VAL A 18 5.22 -36.51 -15.12
CA VAL A 18 6.44 -36.55 -14.31
C VAL A 18 6.16 -37.13 -12.93
N SER A 19 6.94 -38.15 -12.55
CA SER A 19 6.93 -38.73 -11.20
C SER A 19 8.28 -38.55 -10.53
N VAL A 20 8.31 -38.02 -9.30
CA VAL A 20 9.54 -37.78 -8.53
C VAL A 20 9.28 -37.85 -7.03
N GLU A 21 10.28 -38.35 -6.30
CA GLU A 21 10.33 -38.28 -4.84
C GLU A 21 11.38 -37.27 -4.38
N ILE A 22 10.98 -36.34 -3.54
CA ILE A 22 11.82 -35.24 -3.04
C ILE A 22 12.07 -35.47 -1.55
N PRO A 23 13.33 -35.69 -1.13
CA PRO A 23 13.63 -35.94 0.27
C PRO A 23 13.41 -34.68 1.12
N LYS A 24 12.70 -34.81 2.23
CA LYS A 24 12.56 -33.73 3.20
C LYS A 24 13.85 -33.55 3.99
N ARG A 25 14.01 -32.35 4.58
CA ARG A 25 15.15 -32.00 5.45
C ARG A 25 16.51 -32.13 4.75
N LYS A 26 16.52 -32.05 3.42
CA LYS A 26 17.70 -31.98 2.58
C LYS A 26 17.56 -30.79 1.63
N LEU A 27 18.69 -30.25 1.19
CA LEU A 27 18.70 -29.27 0.11
C LEU A 27 18.54 -30.02 -1.21
N THR A 28 17.39 -29.83 -1.87
CA THR A 28 17.13 -30.36 -3.22
C THR A 28 17.24 -29.22 -4.23
N VAL A 29 18.08 -29.42 -5.25
CA VAL A 29 18.27 -28.45 -6.33
C VAL A 29 17.68 -29.00 -7.61
N PHE A 30 16.75 -28.26 -8.23
CA PHE A 30 16.18 -28.59 -9.53
C PHE A 30 16.97 -27.87 -10.63
N THR A 31 17.63 -28.62 -11.50
CA THR A 31 18.45 -28.09 -12.60
C THR A 31 17.90 -28.51 -13.95
N GLY A 32 18.29 -27.80 -15.01
CA GLY A 32 17.83 -28.04 -16.38
C GLY A 32 17.71 -26.76 -17.19
N VAL A 33 17.63 -26.89 -18.52
CA VAL A 33 17.53 -25.77 -19.48
C VAL A 33 16.26 -24.92 -19.29
N SER A 34 16.24 -23.70 -19.81
CA SER A 34 15.03 -22.87 -19.80
C SER A 34 13.88 -23.60 -20.50
N GLY A 35 12.66 -23.50 -19.95
CA GLY A 35 11.49 -24.20 -20.48
C GLY A 35 11.41 -25.71 -20.18
N SER A 36 12.36 -26.29 -19.44
CA SER A 36 12.35 -27.74 -19.13
C SER A 36 11.24 -28.20 -18.16
N GLY A 37 10.40 -27.30 -17.65
CA GLY A 37 9.31 -27.62 -16.71
C GLY A 37 9.67 -27.57 -15.22
N LYS A 38 10.87 -27.08 -14.84
CA LYS A 38 11.27 -26.93 -13.41
C LYS A 38 10.28 -26.09 -12.61
N SER A 39 9.95 -24.90 -13.13
CA SER A 39 9.02 -23.99 -12.46
C SER A 39 7.61 -24.58 -12.40
N SER A 40 7.17 -25.24 -13.48
CA SER A 40 5.89 -25.97 -13.53
C SER A 40 5.79 -27.03 -12.42
N LEU A 41 6.88 -27.77 -12.17
CA LEU A 41 6.91 -28.79 -11.13
C LEU A 41 6.97 -28.19 -9.71
N VAL A 42 7.87 -27.22 -9.48
CA VAL A 42 8.12 -26.69 -8.13
C VAL A 42 7.04 -25.70 -7.70
N PHE A 43 6.75 -24.70 -8.51
CA PHE A 43 5.83 -23.60 -8.15
C PHE A 43 4.39 -23.96 -8.51
N ASP A 44 4.15 -24.34 -9.77
CA ASP A 44 2.77 -24.50 -10.27
C ASP A 44 2.13 -25.85 -9.88
N THR A 45 2.91 -26.82 -9.41
CA THR A 45 2.41 -28.12 -8.93
C THR A 45 2.56 -28.25 -7.41
N ILE A 46 3.80 -28.34 -6.91
CA ILE A 46 4.06 -28.65 -5.49
C ILE A 46 3.61 -27.49 -4.59
N ALA A 47 4.06 -26.27 -4.89
CA ALA A 47 3.76 -25.13 -4.05
C ALA A 47 2.31 -24.67 -4.17
N ALA A 48 1.73 -24.73 -5.39
CA ALA A 48 0.32 -24.47 -5.63
C ALA A 48 -0.59 -25.39 -4.78
N GLU A 49 -0.33 -26.70 -4.76
CA GLU A 49 -1.12 -27.61 -3.92
C GLU A 49 -0.91 -27.35 -2.43
N SER A 50 0.33 -27.07 -2.01
CA SER A 50 0.58 -26.74 -0.61
C SER A 50 -0.18 -25.48 -0.18
N GLN A 51 -0.23 -24.43 -1.02
CA GLN A 51 -0.96 -23.21 -0.70
C GLN A 51 -2.47 -23.45 -0.70
N ARG A 52 -2.99 -24.25 -1.64
CA ARG A 52 -4.40 -24.65 -1.69
C ARG A 52 -4.84 -25.34 -0.40
N LEU A 53 -4.06 -26.31 0.08
CA LEU A 53 -4.34 -27.04 1.33
C LEU A 53 -4.33 -26.12 2.56
N ILE A 54 -3.44 -25.12 2.61
CA ILE A 54 -3.44 -24.12 3.69
C ILE A 54 -4.69 -23.24 3.59
N ASN A 55 -5.05 -22.81 2.37
CA ASN A 55 -6.22 -21.96 2.14
C ASN A 55 -7.52 -22.60 2.64
N GLU A 56 -7.64 -23.93 2.51
CA GLU A 56 -8.77 -24.70 3.02
C GLU A 56 -8.91 -24.70 4.56
N THR A 57 -7.81 -24.42 5.29
CA THR A 57 -7.85 -24.36 6.77
C THR A 57 -8.38 -23.03 7.31
N TYR A 58 -8.47 -21.99 6.48
CA TYR A 58 -9.02 -20.69 6.91
C TYR A 58 -10.55 -20.69 6.91
N SER A 59 -11.14 -19.78 7.69
CA SER A 59 -12.59 -19.56 7.69
C SER A 59 -13.12 -19.17 6.30
N ALA A 60 -14.36 -19.55 5.98
CA ALA A 60 -15.02 -19.19 4.72
C ALA A 60 -15.03 -17.67 4.44
N PHE A 61 -15.08 -16.84 5.49
CA PHE A 61 -14.97 -15.37 5.35
C PHE A 61 -13.61 -14.95 4.76
N LEU A 62 -12.51 -15.51 5.26
CA LEU A 62 -11.17 -15.21 4.77
C LEU A 62 -10.90 -15.83 3.39
N GLN A 63 -11.48 -16.99 3.11
CA GLN A 63 -11.37 -17.65 1.81
C GLN A 63 -11.88 -16.77 0.66
N GLY A 64 -12.89 -15.93 0.89
CA GLY A 64 -13.40 -14.99 -0.12
C GLY A 64 -12.42 -13.89 -0.53
N PHE A 65 -11.35 -13.66 0.23
CA PHE A 65 -10.31 -12.66 -0.07
C PHE A 65 -9.00 -13.28 -0.56
N MET A 66 -8.87 -14.61 -0.54
CA MET A 66 -7.66 -15.31 -0.96
C MET A 66 -7.73 -15.71 -2.43
N THR A 67 -6.58 -15.73 -3.09
CA THR A 67 -6.47 -16.26 -4.46
C THR A 67 -6.88 -17.73 -4.47
N THR A 68 -7.91 -18.06 -5.24
CA THR A 68 -8.31 -19.45 -5.50
C THR A 68 -7.30 -20.06 -6.47
N LEU A 69 -6.41 -20.90 -5.92
CA LEU A 69 -5.50 -21.69 -6.74
C LEU A 69 -6.25 -22.88 -7.30
N ALA A 70 -6.21 -23.05 -8.63
CA ALA A 70 -6.72 -24.24 -9.27
C ALA A 70 -5.95 -25.46 -8.77
N ARG A 71 -6.64 -26.59 -8.61
CA ARG A 71 -5.97 -27.85 -8.27
C ARG A 71 -5.02 -28.22 -9.43
N PRO A 72 -3.73 -28.48 -9.16
CA PRO A 72 -2.80 -28.86 -10.22
C PRO A 72 -3.16 -30.24 -10.80
N ASP A 73 -2.86 -30.44 -12.09
CA ASP A 73 -3.01 -31.74 -12.77
C ASP A 73 -1.87 -32.67 -12.37
N VAL A 74 -2.14 -33.49 -11.35
CA VAL A 74 -1.22 -34.49 -10.77
C VAL A 74 -2.05 -35.63 -10.18
N ASP A 75 -1.61 -36.88 -10.38
CA ASP A 75 -2.35 -38.06 -9.92
C ASP A 75 -2.23 -38.25 -8.41
N VAL A 76 -1.01 -38.17 -7.88
CA VAL A 76 -0.72 -38.29 -6.45
C VAL A 76 0.27 -37.22 -6.03
N LEU A 77 -0.08 -36.49 -4.97
CA LEU A 77 0.81 -35.54 -4.32
C LEU A 77 0.74 -35.71 -2.80
N GLU A 78 1.73 -36.40 -2.24
CA GLU A 78 1.75 -36.82 -0.84
C GLU A 78 2.92 -36.24 -0.07
N GLY A 79 2.76 -36.18 1.26
CA GLY A 79 3.82 -35.72 2.14
C GLY A 79 4.08 -34.21 2.06
N LEU A 80 3.15 -33.41 1.53
CA LEU A 80 3.30 -31.95 1.57
C LEU A 80 3.32 -31.42 3.01
N THR A 81 4.11 -30.38 3.20
CA THR A 81 4.10 -29.50 4.38
C THR A 81 3.88 -28.09 3.89
N THR A 82 3.47 -27.17 4.78
CA THR A 82 3.31 -25.75 4.44
C THR A 82 4.55 -25.22 3.71
N ALA A 83 4.38 -24.90 2.43
CA ALA A 83 5.41 -24.33 1.59
C ALA A 83 5.42 -22.80 1.76
N ILE A 84 6.59 -22.25 2.04
CA ILE A 84 6.86 -20.82 1.96
C ILE A 84 7.61 -20.60 0.65
N ILE A 85 6.97 -19.92 -0.30
CA ILE A 85 7.59 -19.58 -1.58
C ILE A 85 8.40 -18.30 -1.39
N VAL A 86 9.65 -18.31 -1.86
CA VAL A 86 10.48 -17.12 -1.96
C VAL A 86 10.80 -16.94 -3.45
N ASP A 87 10.23 -15.90 -4.06
CA ASP A 87 10.40 -15.56 -5.46
C ASP A 87 11.13 -14.22 -5.63
N GLN A 88 11.16 -13.72 -6.87
CA GLN A 88 11.76 -12.42 -7.20
C GLN A 88 10.72 -11.30 -7.31
N GLU A 89 9.44 -11.58 -7.02
CA GLU A 89 8.44 -10.52 -7.08
C GLU A 89 8.80 -9.45 -6.05
N ARG A 90 8.73 -8.19 -6.48
CA ARG A 90 8.93 -7.09 -5.55
C ARG A 90 7.84 -7.19 -4.50
N MET A 91 8.23 -7.17 -3.23
CA MET A 91 7.30 -7.01 -2.12
C MET A 91 6.29 -5.92 -2.47
N GLY A 92 5.02 -6.29 -2.61
CA GLY A 92 3.96 -5.37 -3.00
C GLY A 92 3.87 -4.19 -2.05
N GLY A 93 3.61 -3.00 -2.59
CA GLY A 93 3.40 -1.80 -1.79
C GLY A 93 3.84 -0.50 -2.45
N ASN A 94 3.67 0.60 -1.72
CA ASN A 94 4.19 1.92 -2.07
C ASN A 94 5.48 2.20 -1.26
N ALA A 95 5.99 3.44 -1.32
CA ALA A 95 7.18 3.87 -0.57
C ALA A 95 7.14 3.62 0.95
N ARG A 96 5.96 3.32 1.52
CA ARG A 96 5.79 2.97 2.94
C ARG A 96 6.07 1.49 3.25
N SER A 97 6.17 0.65 2.22
CA SER A 97 6.51 -0.78 2.35
C SER A 97 8.02 -0.95 2.30
N THR A 98 8.65 -0.92 3.48
CA THR A 98 10.10 -0.97 3.65
C THR A 98 10.50 -2.31 4.28
N VAL A 99 11.80 -2.60 4.28
CA VAL A 99 12.35 -3.76 5.03
C VAL A 99 11.95 -3.70 6.50
N GLY A 100 11.92 -2.49 7.09
CA GLY A 100 11.52 -2.31 8.48
C GLY A 100 10.06 -2.65 8.76
N THR A 101 9.16 -2.46 7.79
CA THR A 101 7.75 -2.85 7.93
C THR A 101 7.54 -4.33 7.65
N ALA A 102 8.26 -4.91 6.69
CA ALA A 102 8.12 -6.34 6.35
C ALA A 102 8.71 -7.28 7.40
N THR A 103 9.70 -6.83 8.14
CA THR A 103 10.37 -7.60 9.20
C THR A 103 9.83 -7.29 10.60
N ASP A 104 8.82 -6.43 10.71
CA ASP A 104 8.34 -5.83 11.97
C ASP A 104 9.41 -5.10 12.82
N ALA A 105 10.64 -4.95 12.32
CA ALA A 105 11.69 -4.20 13.01
C ALA A 105 11.25 -2.77 13.35
N ASN A 106 10.51 -2.12 12.44
CA ASN A 106 9.96 -0.80 12.67
C ASN A 106 8.94 -0.77 13.81
N ALA A 107 8.13 -1.83 14.00
CA ALA A 107 7.19 -1.90 15.12
C ALA A 107 7.93 -1.92 16.47
N PHE A 108 9.01 -2.70 16.57
CA PHE A 108 9.86 -2.73 17.76
C PHE A 108 10.59 -1.39 17.98
N LEU A 109 11.12 -0.78 16.93
CA LEU A 109 11.75 0.53 17.01
C LEU A 109 10.79 1.59 17.53
N ARG A 110 9.53 1.60 17.08
CA ARG A 110 8.52 2.54 17.61
C ARG A 110 8.26 2.39 19.10
N ILE A 111 8.26 1.15 19.60
CA ILE A 111 8.15 0.88 21.04
C ILE A 111 9.40 1.41 21.76
N LEU A 112 10.58 1.11 21.24
CA LEU A 112 11.85 1.56 21.80
C LEU A 112 11.93 3.09 21.89
N PHE A 113 11.66 3.79 20.79
CA PHE A 113 11.70 5.25 20.72
C PHE A 113 10.61 5.90 21.58
N SER A 114 9.43 5.30 21.72
CA SER A 114 8.41 5.81 22.64
C SER A 114 8.81 5.75 24.12
N ARG A 115 9.77 4.87 24.47
CA ARG A 115 10.22 4.71 25.86
C ARG A 115 11.50 5.47 26.15
N LEU A 116 12.42 5.49 25.20
CA LEU A 116 13.79 5.96 25.40
C LEU A 116 14.17 7.17 24.52
N GLY A 117 13.33 7.50 23.53
CA GLY A 117 13.61 8.56 22.57
C GLY A 117 13.69 9.94 23.23
N LYS A 118 14.72 10.71 22.84
CA LYS A 118 14.89 12.12 23.21
C LYS A 118 15.01 12.95 21.92
N PRO A 119 14.10 13.90 21.65
CA PRO A 119 12.92 14.23 22.46
C PRO A 119 11.86 13.11 22.46
N HIS A 120 11.10 13.02 23.56
CA HIS A 120 9.95 12.11 23.65
C HIS A 120 8.73 12.78 23.00
N ILE A 121 8.17 12.15 21.97
CA ILE A 121 7.07 12.71 21.18
C ILE A 121 5.74 11.99 21.41
N GLY A 122 5.69 10.96 22.26
CA GLY A 122 4.43 10.31 22.66
C GLY A 122 4.44 8.78 22.51
N PRO A 123 3.27 8.15 22.30
CA PRO A 123 3.16 6.68 22.21
C PRO A 123 3.79 6.13 20.92
N PRO A 124 3.96 4.79 20.77
CA PRO A 124 4.51 4.18 19.55
C PRO A 124 3.84 4.61 18.24
N ASN A 125 2.58 5.03 18.28
CA ASN A 125 1.88 5.56 17.11
C ASN A 125 2.43 6.90 16.62
N ALA A 126 2.95 7.74 17.52
CA ALA A 126 3.60 9.00 17.20
C ALA A 126 4.91 8.82 16.40
N TYR A 127 5.47 7.62 16.40
CA TYR A 127 6.67 7.26 15.63
C TYR A 127 6.34 6.47 14.35
N SER A 128 5.05 6.36 13.98
CA SER A 128 4.62 5.65 12.79
C SER A 128 4.36 6.59 11.64
N PHE A 129 5.09 6.44 10.53
CA PHE A 129 4.82 7.12 9.27
C PHE A 129 3.54 6.63 8.57
N ASN A 130 2.91 5.55 9.05
CA ASN A 130 1.67 4.99 8.49
C ASN A 130 0.41 5.44 9.25
N VAL A 131 0.54 6.12 10.39
CA VAL A 131 -0.61 6.46 11.25
C VAL A 131 -0.84 7.97 11.28
N PRO A 132 -1.97 8.47 10.74
CA PRO A 132 -2.34 9.87 10.88
C PRO A 132 -2.62 10.25 12.33
N SER A 133 -2.33 11.49 12.67
CA SER A 133 -2.91 12.13 13.84
C SER A 133 -4.39 12.40 13.58
N VAL A 134 -5.25 12.04 14.54
CA VAL A 134 -6.71 12.29 14.45
C VAL A 134 -7.20 13.06 15.67
N ARG A 135 -8.13 13.98 15.43
CA ARG A 135 -8.81 14.76 16.46
C ARG A 135 -10.32 14.60 16.28
N ALA A 136 -11.02 14.27 17.35
CA ALA A 136 -12.46 14.19 17.40
C ALA A 136 -12.99 15.01 18.58
N SER A 137 -14.13 15.65 18.41
CA SER A 137 -14.80 16.40 19.48
C SER A 137 -16.25 15.90 19.59
N GLY A 138 -16.67 15.55 20.80
CA GLY A 138 -18.01 15.08 21.10
C GLY A 138 -18.53 15.64 22.42
N ALA A 139 -19.71 15.21 22.85
CA ALA A 139 -20.25 15.51 24.16
C ALA A 139 -20.34 14.23 24.98
N ILE A 140 -19.91 14.28 26.24
CA ILE A 140 -20.09 13.20 27.21
C ILE A 140 -21.17 13.65 28.18
N THR A 141 -22.22 12.85 28.31
CA THR A 141 -23.26 13.03 29.33
C THR A 141 -23.03 12.01 30.42
N VAL A 142 -22.80 12.48 31.65
CA VAL A 142 -22.70 11.59 32.81
C VAL A 142 -24.11 11.37 33.35
N GLU A 143 -24.62 10.14 33.27
CA GLU A 143 -25.99 9.81 33.70
C GLU A 143 -26.18 9.75 35.22
N ARG A 144 -25.08 9.72 36.00
CA ARG A 144 -25.10 9.62 37.47
C ARG A 144 -24.75 10.97 38.12
N GLY A 145 -25.61 11.45 39.01
CA GLY A 145 -25.45 12.75 39.69
C GLY A 145 -26.13 13.90 38.93
N ASN A 146 -25.67 15.15 39.13
CA ASN A 146 -26.16 16.30 38.35
C ASN A 146 -25.83 16.09 36.87
N ARG A 147 -26.85 15.79 36.06
CA ARG A 147 -26.76 15.53 34.61
C ARG A 147 -26.08 16.71 33.91
N THR A 148 -24.77 16.60 33.75
CA THR A 148 -23.94 17.64 33.12
C THR A 148 -23.37 17.08 31.83
N THR A 149 -23.70 17.75 30.73
CA THR A 149 -23.15 17.45 29.41
C THR A 149 -21.89 18.29 29.23
N GLN A 150 -20.75 17.64 29.05
CA GLN A 150 -19.47 18.31 28.82
C GLN A 150 -18.95 17.99 27.42
N ARG A 151 -18.44 19.01 26.72
CA ARG A 151 -17.75 18.81 25.43
C ARG A 151 -16.38 18.18 25.71
N ALA A 152 -16.14 17.00 25.15
CA ALA A 152 -14.88 16.29 25.26
C ALA A 152 -14.17 16.27 23.91
N THR A 153 -12.85 16.52 23.93
CA THR A 153 -11.99 16.43 22.75
C THR A 153 -11.06 15.24 22.94
N PHE A 154 -11.04 14.34 21.94
CA PHE A 154 -10.17 13.19 21.88
C PHE A 154 -9.10 13.43 20.83
N ASN A 155 -7.83 13.34 21.22
CA ASN A 155 -6.69 13.40 20.30
C ASN A 155 -5.97 12.06 20.32
N ARG A 156 -5.74 11.47 19.15
CA ARG A 156 -4.82 10.35 18.98
C ARG A 156 -3.68 10.82 18.11
N LEU A 157 -2.49 10.86 18.71
CA LEU A 157 -1.27 11.28 18.03
C LEU A 157 -0.74 10.15 17.15
N GLY A 158 -0.51 10.48 15.88
CA GLY A 158 0.13 9.63 14.88
C GLY A 158 1.35 10.33 14.28
N GLY A 159 2.34 9.57 13.84
CA GLY A 159 3.61 10.07 13.31
C GLY A 159 3.60 10.40 11.82
N MET A 160 2.51 10.15 11.11
CA MET A 160 2.44 10.38 9.68
C MET A 160 2.46 11.88 9.39
N CYS A 161 3.43 12.29 8.59
CA CYS A 161 3.50 13.66 8.08
C CYS A 161 2.24 13.97 7.26
N PRO A 162 1.48 15.03 7.55
CA PRO A 162 0.24 15.34 6.83
C PRO A 162 0.48 15.84 5.40
N ARG A 163 1.71 16.23 5.06
CA ARG A 163 2.04 16.76 3.73
C ARG A 163 2.41 15.67 2.74
N CYS A 164 3.36 14.81 3.10
CA CYS A 164 3.78 13.68 2.26
C CYS A 164 3.04 12.38 2.59
N GLU A 165 2.13 12.43 3.57
CA GLU A 165 1.43 11.27 4.11
C GLU A 165 2.40 10.13 4.48
N GLY A 166 3.62 10.43 4.94
CA GLY A 166 4.61 9.40 5.25
C GLY A 166 5.26 8.71 4.04
N MET A 167 5.02 9.18 2.80
CA MET A 167 5.75 8.71 1.61
C MET A 167 7.16 9.29 1.51
N GLY A 168 7.47 10.35 2.26
CA GLY A 168 8.76 11.06 2.19
C GLY A 168 8.88 12.01 0.99
N THR A 169 8.02 11.88 -0.02
CA THR A 169 7.91 12.76 -1.18
C THR A 169 6.47 13.24 -1.37
N VAL A 170 6.29 14.36 -2.07
CA VAL A 170 4.99 14.95 -2.41
C VAL A 170 4.97 15.12 -3.92
N SER A 171 3.95 14.58 -4.59
CA SER A 171 3.64 14.95 -5.96
C SER A 171 2.78 16.21 -5.90
N ASP A 172 3.34 17.32 -6.37
CA ASP A 172 2.68 18.62 -6.37
C ASP A 172 2.69 19.19 -7.79
N ILE A 173 1.77 20.10 -8.07
CA ILE A 173 1.72 20.78 -9.37
C ILE A 173 2.64 21.99 -9.31
N ASP A 174 3.58 22.08 -10.25
CA ASP A 174 4.36 23.29 -10.44
C ASP A 174 3.46 24.37 -11.06
N LEU A 175 2.93 25.25 -10.22
CA LEU A 175 2.03 26.34 -10.62
C LEU A 175 2.69 27.31 -11.60
N THR A 176 4.03 27.43 -11.60
CA THR A 176 4.76 28.29 -12.53
C THR A 176 4.69 27.80 -13.98
N GLN A 177 4.35 26.53 -14.19
CA GLN A 177 4.07 25.98 -15.51
C GLN A 177 2.63 26.27 -15.98
N LEU A 178 1.73 26.65 -15.06
CA LEU A 178 0.34 26.96 -15.35
C LEU A 178 0.08 28.46 -15.56
N TYR A 179 0.83 29.31 -14.85
CA TYR A 179 0.71 30.75 -14.99
C TYR A 179 2.00 31.52 -14.65
N ASP A 180 2.14 32.69 -15.26
CA ASP A 180 3.13 33.71 -14.95
C ASP A 180 2.55 34.69 -13.92
N ASP A 181 3.02 34.61 -12.67
CA ASP A 181 2.48 35.38 -11.55
C ASP A 181 2.82 36.88 -11.62
N SER A 182 3.77 37.25 -12.48
CA SER A 182 4.20 38.63 -12.67
C SER A 182 3.25 39.44 -13.56
N LYS A 183 2.39 38.75 -14.32
CA LYS A 183 1.41 39.31 -15.26
C LYS A 183 0.00 39.30 -14.69
N SER A 184 -0.83 40.18 -15.23
CA SER A 184 -2.28 40.12 -15.03
C SER A 184 -2.94 39.06 -15.91
N LEU A 185 -4.19 38.72 -15.62
CA LEU A 185 -4.94 37.81 -16.50
C LEU A 185 -5.04 38.40 -17.91
N ASN A 186 -5.36 39.69 -18.04
CA ASN A 186 -5.45 40.33 -19.36
C ASN A 186 -4.11 40.40 -20.12
N GLU A 187 -2.97 40.33 -19.42
CA GLU A 187 -1.63 40.25 -20.02
C GLU A 187 -1.23 38.83 -20.44
N GLY A 188 -2.14 37.85 -20.31
CA GLY A 188 -1.88 36.47 -20.68
C GLY A 188 -1.08 35.72 -19.63
N ALA A 189 -1.39 35.93 -18.35
CA ALA A 189 -0.74 35.21 -17.26
C ALA A 189 -0.95 33.68 -17.33
N ILE A 190 -2.06 33.18 -17.91
CA ILE A 190 -2.31 31.74 -18.01
C ILE A 190 -1.52 31.16 -19.19
N THR A 191 -0.60 30.22 -18.91
CA THR A 191 0.30 29.61 -19.91
C THR A 191 -0.21 28.28 -20.47
N ILE A 192 -1.37 27.81 -20.00
CA ILE A 192 -1.96 26.53 -20.39
C ILE A 192 -2.38 26.56 -21.87
N PRO A 193 -1.92 25.62 -22.72
CA PRO A 193 -2.32 25.55 -24.13
C PRO A 193 -3.84 25.48 -24.31
N GLY A 194 -4.39 26.37 -25.14
CA GLY A 194 -5.83 26.47 -25.41
C GLY A 194 -6.63 27.32 -24.41
N TYR A 195 -6.02 27.74 -23.30
CA TYR A 195 -6.59 28.76 -22.41
C TYR A 195 -6.14 30.15 -22.88
N SER A 196 -7.04 30.85 -23.57
CA SER A 196 -6.84 32.25 -23.94
C SER A 196 -7.82 33.15 -23.21
N MET A 197 -7.32 34.31 -22.78
CA MET A 197 -8.12 35.38 -22.21
C MET A 197 -8.94 36.13 -23.26
N ASP A 198 -8.77 35.84 -24.54
CA ASP A 198 -9.66 36.30 -25.61
C ASP A 198 -10.84 35.33 -25.85
N GLY A 199 -10.76 34.13 -25.29
CA GLY A 199 -11.76 33.07 -25.45
C GLY A 199 -12.94 33.14 -24.48
N TRP A 200 -13.72 32.06 -24.44
CA TRP A 200 -14.86 31.90 -23.54
C TRP A 200 -14.47 32.07 -22.06
N TYR A 201 -13.37 31.46 -21.63
CA TYR A 201 -12.87 31.57 -20.25
C TYR A 201 -12.48 32.99 -19.86
N GLY A 202 -11.83 33.74 -20.75
CA GLY A 202 -11.49 35.14 -20.49
C GLY A 202 -12.72 36.04 -20.30
N ARG A 203 -13.80 35.79 -21.06
CA ARG A 203 -15.08 36.50 -20.84
C ARG A 203 -15.69 36.20 -19.46
N ILE A 204 -15.62 34.95 -19.01
CA ILE A 204 -16.09 34.57 -17.67
C ILE A 204 -15.26 35.27 -16.60
N PHE A 205 -13.92 35.19 -16.68
CA PHE A 205 -13.06 35.78 -15.66
C PHE A 205 -13.24 37.30 -15.55
N ARG A 206 -13.26 38.03 -16.68
CA ARG A 206 -13.54 39.47 -16.70
C ARG A 206 -14.95 39.82 -16.23
N GLY A 207 -15.95 39.00 -16.59
CA GLY A 207 -17.35 39.23 -16.24
C GLY A 207 -17.74 38.82 -14.82
N SER A 208 -16.85 38.18 -14.07
CA SER A 208 -17.15 37.60 -12.76
C SER A 208 -17.33 38.63 -11.64
N GLY A 209 -16.65 39.78 -11.74
CA GLY A 209 -16.66 40.83 -10.72
C GLY A 209 -15.98 40.47 -9.40
N PHE A 210 -15.29 39.32 -9.31
CA PHE A 210 -14.68 38.84 -8.05
C PHE A 210 -13.26 39.35 -7.81
N PHE A 211 -12.54 39.72 -8.85
CA PHE A 211 -11.14 40.17 -8.80
C PHE A 211 -10.87 41.19 -9.92
N ASP A 212 -9.78 41.93 -9.78
CA ASP A 212 -9.30 42.87 -10.79
C ASP A 212 -8.45 42.11 -11.85
N PRO A 213 -8.92 41.98 -13.11
CA PRO A 213 -8.22 41.21 -14.14
C PRO A 213 -6.95 41.89 -14.68
N ASP A 214 -6.73 43.18 -14.37
CA ASP A 214 -5.55 43.95 -14.76
C ASP A 214 -4.48 43.97 -13.66
N LYS A 215 -4.81 43.50 -12.47
CA LYS A 215 -3.87 43.32 -11.37
C LYS A 215 -3.04 42.05 -11.59
N PRO A 216 -1.70 42.10 -11.43
CA PRO A 216 -0.86 40.91 -11.50
C PRO A 216 -1.26 39.83 -10.49
N ILE A 217 -1.21 38.56 -10.91
CA ILE A 217 -1.67 37.42 -10.07
C ILE A 217 -0.95 37.40 -8.71
N ARG A 218 0.36 37.69 -8.65
CA ARG A 218 1.11 37.72 -7.38
C ARG A 218 0.58 38.71 -6.33
N LYS A 219 -0.26 39.68 -6.74
CA LYS A 219 -0.89 40.65 -5.84
C LYS A 219 -2.28 40.22 -5.38
N TYR A 220 -2.83 39.13 -5.91
CA TYR A 220 -4.14 38.62 -5.49
C TYR A 220 -4.08 38.16 -4.03
N THR A 221 -5.14 38.44 -3.29
CA THR A 221 -5.32 37.89 -1.94
C THR A 221 -5.70 36.42 -2.02
N LYS A 222 -5.66 35.67 -0.91
CA LYS A 222 -6.14 34.27 -0.89
C LYS A 222 -7.62 34.09 -1.31
N LYS A 223 -8.40 35.18 -1.32
CA LYS A 223 -9.83 35.17 -1.65
C LYS A 223 -10.08 35.52 -3.13
N GLU A 224 -9.20 36.33 -3.71
CA GLU A 224 -9.17 36.65 -5.15
C GLU A 224 -8.54 35.48 -5.92
#